data_AF-A0A2V9VG34-F1
#
_entry.id   AF-A0A2V9VG34-F1
#
_cell.length_a   1.000
_cell.length_b   1.000
_cell.length_c   1.000
_cell.angle_alpha   90.00
_cell.angle_beta   90.00
_cell.angle_gamma   90.00
#
_symmetry.space_group_name_H-M   'P 1'
#
loop_
_entity.id
_entity.type
_entity.pdbx_description
1 polymer ?
#
loop_
_entity_poly.entity_id
_entity_poly.type
_entity_poly.pdbx_seq_one_letter_code
_entity_poly.pdbx_strand_id
1 'polypeptide(L)'
;MPSVSEKSKPGIYVAWKTVTYRSVLLILLAVVFIFAVGLHFAFPQFTEAGLKTANKLATGILEKVAGAAPGPEKSPGGNAQQAHFTAIDGTVRIKKSSSNSWMTADYSLPLEQGDVVQTGSEGMAKIVFNDGTNYTVKQDSLIVIEENSANDKQQTNVAVAVSTGTVDLTTATYVQGSRSQVIVDGATASLAPESAAIVHNDPKSDQHEILMKKGSSNIARNGETVRLSDWEKVSFQAQSPRMAKVKEIGPPTPISPANMMPIFISGEPKPVEFSWTPMTNAAGYRLRVSRNPYFSSTIVDRKVPTADVNVTGLGEGAYYWMVQSYDVDNKESVESEKNRFTIIPKGKDTVAINLDLDPFIQHGHVIEVTGKTEAGARVMVNGREVPMITNDGSFHYFTPSLPPGESVITVTAQNSQGGVNTQQKKVVIQ
;
A
#
# COMPACT_ATOMS: atom_id res chain seq x y z
N MET A 1 58.71 -54.42 7.13
CA MET A 1 58.57 -52.97 6.91
C MET A 1 57.59 -52.42 7.94
N PRO A 2 57.91 -51.31 8.63
CA PRO A 2 57.27 -50.87 9.86
C PRO A 2 56.23 -49.75 9.63
N SER A 3 55.26 -49.61 10.55
CA SER A 3 54.44 -48.40 10.73
C SER A 3 54.40 -48.08 12.23
N VAL A 4 55.31 -47.23 12.71
CA VAL A 4 55.11 -45.80 13.04
C VAL A 4 54.24 -45.56 14.28
N SER A 5 54.95 -45.06 15.29
CA SER A 5 54.55 -44.44 16.55
C SER A 5 53.37 -43.47 16.47
N GLU A 6 52.31 -43.71 17.24
CA GLU A 6 51.31 -42.70 17.61
C GLU A 6 51.74 -41.94 18.89
N LYS A 7 51.94 -40.63 18.74
CA LYS A 7 52.09 -39.69 19.85
C LYS A 7 50.69 -39.32 20.38
N SER A 8 50.46 -39.52 21.69
CA SER A 8 49.29 -38.99 22.39
C SER A 8 49.33 -37.45 22.46
N LYS A 9 48.20 -36.80 22.18
CA LYS A 9 47.95 -35.40 22.54
C LYS A 9 46.93 -35.36 23.69
N PRO A 10 47.14 -34.55 24.74
CA PRO A 10 46.16 -34.40 25.81
C PRO A 10 44.95 -33.58 25.30
N GLY A 11 43.76 -34.15 25.36
CA GLY A 11 42.51 -33.44 25.06
C GLY A 11 42.13 -32.50 26.20
N ILE A 12 41.97 -31.21 25.91
CA ILE A 12 41.41 -30.23 26.84
C ILE A 12 39.89 -30.38 26.80
N TYR A 13 39.28 -30.81 27.92
CA TYR A 13 37.83 -30.82 28.09
C TYR A 13 37.38 -29.45 28.60
N VAL A 14 36.71 -28.67 27.74
CA VAL A 14 36.02 -27.44 28.15
C VAL A 14 34.56 -27.78 28.40
N ALA A 15 34.13 -27.75 29.66
CA ALA A 15 32.73 -27.82 30.02
C ALA A 15 32.16 -26.40 30.13
N TRP A 16 31.14 -26.08 29.32
CA TRP A 16 30.38 -24.83 29.49
C TRP A 16 29.00 -25.14 30.05
N LYS A 17 28.53 -24.27 30.95
CA LYS A 17 27.19 -24.33 31.53
C LYS A 17 26.41 -23.12 31.05
N THR A 18 25.34 -23.33 30.30
CA THR A 18 24.48 -22.24 29.81
C THR A 18 23.73 -21.63 30.99
N VAL A 19 23.98 -20.35 31.29
CA VAL A 19 23.27 -19.59 32.32
C VAL A 19 22.20 -18.75 31.64
N THR A 20 20.95 -18.83 32.11
CA THR A 20 19.84 -18.06 31.53
C THR A 20 19.92 -16.59 31.94
N TYR A 21 19.47 -15.68 31.07
CA TYR A 21 19.47 -14.23 31.32
C TYR A 21 18.77 -13.83 32.63
N ARG A 22 17.73 -14.58 33.04
CA ARG A 22 17.04 -14.35 34.32
C ARG A 22 17.94 -14.62 35.53
N SER A 23 18.79 -15.65 35.46
CA SER A 23 19.76 -15.94 36.53
C SER A 23 20.84 -14.85 36.62
N VAL A 24 21.28 -14.31 35.48
CA VAL A 24 22.25 -13.20 35.46
C VAL A 24 21.65 -11.94 36.06
N LEU A 25 20.39 -11.61 35.71
CA LEU A 25 19.68 -10.46 36.27
C LEU A 25 19.50 -10.58 37.79
N LEU A 26 19.14 -11.76 38.29
CA LEU A 26 18.98 -12.00 39.73
C LEU A 26 20.30 -11.92 40.49
N ILE A 27 21.40 -12.40 39.91
CA ILE A 27 22.74 -12.26 40.51
C ILE A 27 23.15 -10.79 40.54
N LEU A 28 22.91 -10.03 39.46
CA LEU A 28 23.18 -8.59 39.43
C LEU A 28 22.39 -7.84 40.50
N LEU A 29 21.09 -8.13 40.64
CA LEU A 29 20.26 -7.53 41.68
C LEU A 29 20.74 -7.90 43.10
N ALA A 30 21.15 -9.15 43.31
CA ALA A 30 21.71 -9.57 44.60
C ALA A 30 23.02 -8.84 44.92
N VAL A 31 23.91 -8.65 43.94
CA VAL A 31 25.16 -7.89 44.12
C VAL A 31 24.87 -6.42 44.43
N VAL A 32 23.94 -5.79 43.71
CA VAL A 32 23.54 -4.39 43.98
C VAL A 32 22.91 -4.26 45.37
N PHE A 33 22.09 -5.22 45.78
CA PHE A 33 21.49 -5.21 47.11
C PHE A 33 22.53 -5.35 48.23
N ILE A 34 23.46 -6.29 48.10
CA ILE A 34 24.56 -6.47 49.07
C ILE A 34 25.43 -5.21 49.13
N PHE A 35 25.72 -4.61 47.98
CA PHE A 35 26.48 -3.36 47.90
C PHE A 35 25.74 -2.19 48.59
N ALA A 36 24.42 -2.08 48.38
CA ALA A 36 23.59 -1.07 49.04
C ALA A 36 23.52 -1.25 50.56
N VAL A 37 23.41 -2.50 51.03
CA VAL A 37 23.48 -2.82 52.47
C VAL A 37 24.86 -2.49 53.03
N GLY A 38 25.94 -2.82 52.32
CA GLY A 38 27.30 -2.47 52.72
C GLY A 38 27.52 -0.95 52.83
N LEU A 39 27.01 -0.18 51.86
CA LEU A 39 27.01 1.29 51.88
C LEU A 39 26.24 1.84 53.07
N HIS A 40 25.09 1.26 53.41
CA HIS A 40 24.27 1.70 54.54
C HIS A 40 25.02 1.58 55.89
N PHE A 41 25.75 0.46 56.09
CA PHE A 41 26.50 0.25 57.33
C PHE A 41 27.84 0.99 57.37
N ALA A 42 28.53 1.12 56.24
CA ALA A 42 29.84 1.78 56.19
C ALA A 42 29.73 3.32 56.24
N PHE A 43 28.65 3.88 55.71
CA PHE A 43 28.48 5.33 55.58
C PHE A 43 27.06 5.77 56.00
N PRO A 44 26.68 5.66 57.29
CA PRO A 44 25.31 5.94 57.77
C PRO A 44 24.85 7.39 57.52
N GLN A 45 25.80 8.34 57.45
CA GLN A 45 25.54 9.75 57.13
C GLN A 45 25.16 10.02 55.65
N PHE A 46 25.50 9.12 54.72
CA PHE A 46 25.05 9.23 53.32
C PHE A 46 23.61 8.72 53.13
N THR A 47 23.11 7.84 54.00
CA THR A 47 21.72 7.34 53.91
C THR A 47 20.67 8.33 54.40
N GLU A 48 20.98 9.19 55.39
CA GLU A 48 20.05 10.26 55.81
C GLU A 48 20.06 11.48 54.87
N ALA A 49 21.20 11.80 54.25
CA ALA A 49 21.28 12.81 53.19
C ALA A 49 20.63 12.31 51.86
N GLY A 50 20.68 11.00 51.60
CA GLY A 50 20.01 10.34 50.49
C GLY A 50 18.49 10.37 50.57
N LEU A 51 17.89 10.30 51.77
CA LEU A 51 16.44 10.37 51.98
C LEU A 51 15.86 11.78 51.77
N LYS A 52 16.59 12.84 52.14
CA LYS A 52 16.19 14.23 51.85
C LYS A 52 16.41 14.63 50.38
N THR A 53 17.35 14.00 49.70
CA THR A 53 17.57 14.19 48.26
C THR A 53 16.61 13.33 47.43
N ALA A 54 16.20 12.15 47.91
CA ALA A 54 15.15 11.34 47.33
C ALA A 54 13.78 12.05 47.40
N ASN A 55 13.47 12.79 48.46
CA ASN A 55 12.24 13.59 48.51
C ASN A 55 12.30 14.84 47.62
N LYS A 56 13.46 15.51 47.45
CA LYS A 56 13.64 16.65 46.52
C LYS A 56 13.81 16.26 45.06
N LEU A 57 14.37 15.08 44.76
CA LEU A 57 14.32 14.48 43.43
C LEU A 57 12.94 13.91 43.15
N ALA A 58 12.25 13.29 44.11
CA ALA A 58 10.87 12.85 43.91
C ALA A 58 9.91 14.01 43.73
N THR A 59 10.07 15.16 44.41
CA THR A 59 9.23 16.37 44.16
C THR A 59 9.71 17.23 43.00
N GLY A 60 11.01 17.29 42.69
CA GLY A 60 11.52 17.97 41.49
C GLY A 60 11.32 17.17 40.19
N ILE A 61 11.31 15.84 40.29
CA ILE A 61 10.85 14.93 39.23
C ILE A 61 9.32 14.90 39.26
N LEU A 62 8.59 14.91 40.39
CA LEU A 62 7.12 15.06 40.38
C LEU A 62 6.66 16.44 39.90
N GLU A 63 7.37 17.55 40.04
CA GLU A 63 6.94 18.83 39.45
C GLU A 63 7.40 18.96 37.99
N LYS A 64 8.46 18.26 37.57
CA LYS A 64 8.78 18.02 36.14
C LYS A 64 8.03 16.83 35.52
N VAL A 65 7.23 16.07 36.29
CA VAL A 65 6.39 14.92 35.87
C VAL A 65 4.90 15.15 36.21
N ALA A 66 4.55 16.18 36.97
CA ALA A 66 3.18 16.67 37.22
C ALA A 66 2.96 18.10 36.68
N GLY A 67 4.03 18.82 36.32
CA GLY A 67 4.02 19.85 35.27
C GLY A 67 4.29 19.27 33.87
N ALA A 68 4.48 17.95 33.78
CA ALA A 68 4.47 17.13 32.56
C ALA A 68 3.46 15.97 32.67
N ALA A 69 2.40 16.17 33.46
CA ALA A 69 1.13 15.56 33.15
C ALA A 69 0.49 16.46 32.09
N PRO A 70 -0.02 15.92 30.97
CA PRO A 70 -0.92 16.69 30.14
C PRO A 70 -2.02 17.19 31.10
N GLY A 71 -2.38 18.47 31.04
CA GLY A 71 -3.76 18.79 31.40
C GLY A 71 -4.70 17.94 30.53
N PRO A 72 -6.00 18.21 30.51
CA PRO A 72 -6.63 18.18 29.20
C PRO A 72 -5.90 19.28 28.39
N GLU A 73 -4.70 18.98 27.87
CA GLU A 73 -4.43 19.29 26.49
C GLU A 73 -5.73 18.87 25.83
N LYS A 74 -6.45 19.85 25.30
CA LYS A 74 -7.15 19.57 24.07
C LYS A 74 -6.12 18.76 23.30
N SER A 75 -6.36 17.45 23.16
CA SER A 75 -5.88 16.74 21.99
C SER A 75 -6.02 17.78 20.89
N PRO A 76 -5.00 18.03 20.05
CA PRO A 76 -5.32 18.58 18.75
C PRO A 76 -6.50 17.72 18.31
N GLY A 77 -7.68 18.32 18.23
CA GLY A 77 -8.91 17.62 17.91
C GLY A 77 -8.64 17.12 16.52
N GLY A 78 -8.25 15.86 16.43
CA GLY A 78 -7.40 15.45 15.34
C GLY A 78 -7.10 13.99 15.52
N ASN A 79 -8.11 13.17 15.21
CA ASN A 79 -7.86 11.98 14.43
C ASN A 79 -6.98 12.42 13.24
N ALA A 80 -5.66 12.50 13.42
CA ALA A 80 -4.74 12.58 12.31
C ALA A 80 -4.78 11.21 11.68
N GLN A 81 -5.81 10.99 10.87
CA GLN A 81 -5.76 9.99 9.83
C GLN A 81 -4.38 10.21 9.14
N GLN A 82 -3.60 9.15 8.95
CA GLN A 82 -2.30 9.26 8.31
C GLN A 82 -2.38 8.50 6.99
N ALA A 83 -1.62 8.95 5.99
CA ALA A 83 -1.57 8.25 4.73
C ALA A 83 -0.97 6.86 4.99
N HIS A 84 -1.50 5.83 4.36
CA HIS A 84 -1.10 4.46 4.64
C HIS A 84 -1.15 3.61 3.38
N PHE A 85 -0.39 2.51 3.40
CA PHE A 85 -0.47 1.52 2.35
C PHE A 85 -1.76 0.72 2.47
N THR A 86 -2.41 0.48 1.33
CA THR A 86 -3.60 -0.39 1.22
C THR A 86 -3.39 -1.54 0.26
N ALA A 87 -2.30 -1.51 -0.53
CA ALA A 87 -1.78 -2.63 -1.27
C ALA A 87 -0.26 -2.46 -1.42
N ILE A 88 0.48 -3.56 -1.26
CA ILE A 88 1.92 -3.65 -1.48
C ILE A 88 2.15 -4.94 -2.27
N ASP A 89 2.78 -4.81 -3.43
CA ASP A 89 3.21 -5.93 -4.27
C ASP A 89 4.69 -5.79 -4.61
N GLY A 90 5.39 -6.92 -4.68
CA GLY A 90 6.83 -6.96 -4.91
C GLY A 90 7.65 -6.18 -3.89
N THR A 91 8.75 -5.56 -4.34
CA THR A 91 9.65 -4.80 -3.46
C THR A 91 9.20 -3.35 -3.36
N VAL A 92 8.77 -2.96 -2.17
CA VAL A 92 8.48 -1.56 -1.82
C VAL A 92 9.31 -1.17 -0.59
N ARG A 93 9.97 -0.03 -0.67
CA ARG A 93 10.83 0.51 0.39
C ARG A 93 10.40 1.92 0.76
N ILE A 94 10.62 2.27 2.01
CA ILE A 94 10.34 3.59 2.56
C ILE A 94 11.61 4.12 3.20
N LYS A 95 11.82 5.42 3.07
CA LYS A 95 12.78 6.17 3.86
C LYS A 95 12.00 7.23 4.62
N LYS A 96 11.91 7.08 5.95
CA LYS A 96 11.20 8.01 6.81
C LYS A 96 11.91 9.37 6.83
N SER A 97 11.18 10.48 6.89
CA SER A 97 11.77 11.83 6.94
C SER A 97 12.73 12.02 8.13
N SER A 98 12.45 11.34 9.24
CA SER A 98 13.27 11.32 10.46
C SER A 98 14.49 10.39 10.40
N SER A 99 14.64 9.59 9.34
CA SER A 99 15.71 8.59 9.21
C SER A 99 16.39 8.63 7.84
N ASN A 100 17.69 8.33 7.82
CA ASN A 100 18.42 8.20 6.57
C ASN A 100 18.46 6.75 6.03
N SER A 101 17.83 5.79 6.72
CA SER A 101 17.83 4.38 6.34
C SER A 101 16.58 4.00 5.55
N TRP A 102 16.76 3.19 4.51
CA TRP A 102 15.65 2.50 3.83
C TRP A 102 15.17 1.31 4.66
N MET A 103 13.85 1.13 4.72
CA MET A 103 13.19 -0.03 5.32
C MET A 103 12.17 -0.61 4.34
N THR A 104 11.84 -1.88 4.48
CA THR A 104 10.74 -2.49 3.70
C THR A 104 9.42 -1.83 4.11
N ALA A 105 8.57 -1.55 3.12
CA ALA A 105 7.23 -1.04 3.39
C ALA A 105 6.37 -2.11 4.08
N ASP A 106 5.53 -1.65 4.98
CA ASP A 106 4.59 -2.48 5.73
C ASP A 106 3.30 -1.70 5.91
N TYR A 107 2.19 -2.42 6.01
CA TYR A 107 0.85 -1.84 6.11
C TYR A 107 0.61 -1.06 7.40
N SER A 108 1.33 -1.37 8.48
CA SER A 108 1.25 -0.66 9.76
C SER A 108 1.99 0.67 9.77
N LEU A 109 2.80 0.95 8.74
CA LEU A 109 3.62 2.15 8.69
C LEU A 109 2.81 3.36 8.22
N PRO A 110 2.63 4.40 9.06
CA PRO A 110 2.07 5.65 8.59
C PRO A 110 3.08 6.40 7.73
N LEU A 111 2.55 7.05 6.70
CA LEU A 111 3.26 7.94 5.81
C LEU A 111 3.02 9.40 6.22
N GLU A 112 4.13 10.08 6.45
CA GLU A 112 4.21 11.45 6.94
C GLU A 112 4.91 12.33 5.91
N GLN A 113 4.78 13.65 6.10
CA GLN A 113 5.49 14.62 5.30
C GLN A 113 7.02 14.36 5.33
N GLY A 114 7.63 14.42 4.14
CA GLY A 114 9.05 14.15 3.89
C GLY A 114 9.40 12.68 3.71
N ASP A 115 8.46 11.75 3.89
CA ASP A 115 8.72 10.33 3.63
C ASP A 115 8.91 10.08 2.13
N VAL A 116 9.84 9.19 1.81
CA VAL A 116 10.13 8.76 0.44
C VAL A 116 9.69 7.32 0.28
N VAL A 117 8.90 7.05 -0.77
CA VAL A 117 8.46 5.69 -1.12
C VAL A 117 9.10 5.31 -2.45
N GLN A 118 9.69 4.12 -2.52
CA GLN A 118 10.33 3.56 -3.70
C GLN A 118 9.76 2.17 -4.01
N THR A 119 9.44 1.93 -5.28
CA THR A 119 9.04 0.64 -5.82
C THR A 119 10.14 0.09 -6.73
N GLY A 120 10.42 -1.22 -6.63
CA GLY A 120 11.35 -1.91 -7.55
C GLY A 120 10.70 -2.27 -8.90
N SER A 121 11.40 -3.07 -9.70
CA SER A 121 10.96 -3.48 -11.04
C SER A 121 9.69 -4.34 -11.05
N GLU A 122 9.46 -5.08 -9.98
CA GLU A 122 8.22 -5.84 -9.73
C GLU A 122 7.36 -5.18 -8.64
N GLY A 123 7.77 -3.99 -8.18
CA GLY A 123 7.19 -3.32 -7.03
C GLY A 123 5.98 -2.48 -7.40
N MET A 124 4.96 -2.49 -6.56
CA MET A 124 3.82 -1.58 -6.67
C MET A 124 3.29 -1.27 -5.28
N ALA A 125 2.86 -0.03 -5.07
CA ALA A 125 2.22 0.37 -3.83
C ALA A 125 0.97 1.21 -4.08
N LYS A 126 -0.12 0.92 -3.36
CA LYS A 126 -1.28 1.80 -3.27
C LYS A 126 -1.29 2.51 -1.93
N ILE A 127 -1.25 3.83 -1.97
CA ILE A 127 -1.29 4.72 -0.81
C ILE A 127 -2.65 5.42 -0.79
N VAL A 128 -3.31 5.43 0.36
CA VAL A 128 -4.57 6.15 0.58
C VAL A 128 -4.33 7.24 1.61
N PHE A 129 -4.73 8.45 1.28
CA PHE A 129 -4.73 9.63 2.15
C PHE A 129 -6.08 9.78 2.85
N ASN A 130 -6.12 10.65 3.85
CA ASN A 130 -7.27 10.83 4.74
C ASN A 130 -8.57 11.20 4.03
N ASP A 131 -8.46 12.03 3.00
CA ASP A 131 -9.62 12.44 2.21
C ASP A 131 -10.10 11.36 1.23
N GLY A 132 -9.42 10.22 1.15
CA GLY A 132 -9.69 9.15 0.19
C GLY A 132 -8.97 9.32 -1.15
N THR A 133 -8.22 10.42 -1.34
CA THR A 133 -7.28 10.53 -2.44
C THR A 133 -6.31 9.35 -2.36
N ASN A 134 -6.06 8.71 -3.49
CA ASN A 134 -5.17 7.57 -3.52
C ASN A 134 -4.23 7.61 -4.71
N TYR A 135 -3.04 7.09 -4.48
CA TYR A 135 -1.91 7.06 -5.39
C TYR A 135 -1.47 5.61 -5.56
N THR A 136 -1.42 5.15 -6.80
CA THR A 136 -0.85 3.85 -7.17
C THR A 136 0.53 4.12 -7.78
N VAL A 137 1.56 3.87 -6.99
CA VAL A 137 2.96 3.99 -7.38
C VAL A 137 3.34 2.73 -8.14
N LYS A 138 3.60 2.86 -9.45
CA LYS A 138 3.93 1.71 -10.32
C LYS A 138 5.38 1.26 -10.11
N GLN A 139 5.80 0.25 -10.85
CA GLN A 139 7.19 -0.22 -10.84
C GLN A 139 8.20 0.89 -11.13
N ASP A 140 9.42 0.70 -10.64
CA ASP A 140 10.57 1.58 -10.87
C ASP A 140 10.28 3.06 -10.59
N SER A 141 9.50 3.33 -9.54
CA SER A 141 9.04 4.67 -9.20
C SER A 141 9.55 5.12 -7.83
N LEU A 142 9.73 6.43 -7.69
CA LEU A 142 10.09 7.07 -6.43
C LEU A 142 9.24 8.32 -6.25
N ILE A 143 8.56 8.40 -5.11
CA ILE A 143 7.74 9.53 -4.73
C ILE A 143 8.16 10.09 -3.37
N VAL A 144 7.83 11.35 -3.14
CA VAL A 144 7.97 12.02 -1.84
C VAL A 144 6.61 12.54 -1.40
N ILE A 145 6.25 12.28 -0.16
CA ILE A 145 5.05 12.85 0.46
C ILE A 145 5.37 14.29 0.87
N GLU A 146 4.92 15.27 0.11
CA GLU A 146 5.25 16.69 0.34
C GLU A 146 4.27 17.34 1.31
N GLU A 147 3.02 16.89 1.34
CA GLU A 147 2.00 17.41 2.26
C GLU A 147 0.97 16.32 2.55
N ASN A 148 0.60 16.18 3.82
CA ASN A 148 -0.48 15.31 4.28
C ASN A 148 -1.05 15.88 5.59
N SER A 149 -1.85 16.93 5.48
CA SER A 149 -2.44 17.61 6.64
C SER A 149 -3.94 17.78 6.52
N ALA A 150 -4.60 17.91 7.66
CA ALA A 150 -6.00 18.32 7.77
C ALA A 150 -6.11 19.37 8.86
N ASN A 151 -6.98 20.37 8.68
CA ASN A 151 -7.26 21.37 9.71
C ASN A 151 -8.52 21.04 10.51
N ASP A 152 -8.82 21.85 11.52
CA ASP A 152 -10.01 21.70 12.39
C ASP A 152 -11.34 21.69 11.61
N LYS A 153 -11.38 22.25 10.39
CA LYS A 153 -12.54 22.26 9.49
C LYS A 153 -12.57 21.06 8.54
N GLN A 154 -11.72 20.05 8.77
CA GLN A 154 -11.57 18.87 7.92
C GLN A 154 -11.15 19.20 6.47
N GLN A 155 -10.53 20.37 6.25
CA GLN A 155 -9.95 20.70 4.94
C GLN A 155 -8.58 20.02 4.85
N THR A 156 -8.38 19.23 3.81
CA THR A 156 -7.16 18.45 3.61
C THR A 156 -6.20 19.13 2.65
N ASN A 157 -4.89 19.01 2.89
CA ASN A 157 -3.87 19.31 1.90
C ASN A 157 -3.08 18.02 1.65
N VAL A 158 -3.10 17.58 0.40
CA VAL A 158 -2.36 16.41 -0.07
C VAL A 158 -1.45 16.87 -1.19
N ALA A 159 -0.15 16.65 -1.06
CA ALA A 159 0.82 16.89 -2.11
C ALA A 159 1.81 15.73 -2.21
N VAL A 160 2.00 15.21 -3.43
CA VAL A 160 2.97 14.15 -3.71
C VAL A 160 3.89 14.60 -4.82
N ALA A 161 5.21 14.56 -4.59
CA ALA A 161 6.19 14.75 -5.66
C ALA A 161 6.52 13.40 -6.30
N VAL A 162 6.47 13.33 -7.63
CA VAL A 162 6.93 12.15 -8.39
C VAL A 162 8.33 12.46 -8.89
N SER A 163 9.34 11.85 -8.28
CA SER A 163 10.75 12.10 -8.63
C SER A 163 11.22 11.25 -9.80
N THR A 164 10.67 10.04 -9.96
CA THR A 164 10.87 9.20 -11.15
C THR A 164 9.79 8.14 -11.23
N GLY A 165 9.54 7.63 -12.44
CA GLY A 165 8.60 6.55 -12.72
C GLY A 165 7.19 7.06 -12.98
N THR A 166 6.19 6.23 -12.68
CA THR A 166 4.80 6.48 -13.05
C THR A 166 3.88 6.31 -11.85
N VAL A 167 2.95 7.25 -11.69
CA VAL A 167 1.96 7.23 -10.62
C VAL A 167 0.58 7.49 -11.20
N ASP A 168 -0.36 6.59 -10.89
CA ASP A 168 -1.77 6.83 -11.15
C ASP A 168 -2.40 7.44 -9.89
N LEU A 169 -3.15 8.52 -10.01
CA LEU A 169 -3.87 9.11 -8.89
C LEU A 169 -5.36 9.28 -9.15
N THR A 170 -6.13 9.20 -8.07
CA THR A 170 -7.55 9.57 -8.08
C THR A 170 -7.86 10.41 -6.85
N THR A 171 -8.58 11.51 -7.05
CA THR A 171 -9.03 12.39 -5.97
C THR A 171 -10.44 12.00 -5.55
N ALA A 172 -10.68 12.01 -4.24
CA ALA A 172 -12.01 11.82 -3.68
C ALA A 172 -12.84 13.10 -3.76
N THR A 173 -14.08 13.03 -3.29
CA THR A 173 -14.84 14.24 -2.91
C THR A 173 -14.24 14.80 -1.63
N TYR A 174 -13.67 16.00 -1.67
CA TYR A 174 -13.11 16.65 -0.48
C TYR A 174 -13.81 17.98 -0.18
N VAL A 175 -13.71 18.43 1.07
CA VAL A 175 -14.37 19.65 1.59
C VAL A 175 -13.83 20.89 0.85
N GLN A 176 -14.69 21.90 0.63
CA GLN A 176 -14.27 23.16 0.01
C GLN A 176 -13.08 23.78 0.77
N GLY A 177 -12.02 24.13 0.04
CA GLY A 177 -10.77 24.63 0.58
C GLY A 177 -9.67 23.58 0.74
N SER A 178 -10.01 22.29 0.56
CA SER A 178 -9.01 21.22 0.46
C SER A 178 -8.28 21.28 -0.89
N ARG A 179 -7.08 20.70 -0.94
CA ARG A 179 -6.18 20.70 -2.10
C ARG A 179 -5.58 19.32 -2.30
N SER A 180 -5.57 18.87 -3.54
CA SER A 180 -4.84 17.68 -3.98
C SER A 180 -3.88 18.08 -5.10
N GLN A 181 -2.58 17.91 -4.86
CA GLN A 181 -1.53 18.35 -5.75
C GLN A 181 -0.53 17.24 -6.08
N VAL A 182 -0.01 17.28 -7.30
CA VAL A 182 1.12 16.46 -7.72
C VAL A 182 2.20 17.35 -8.29
N ILE A 183 3.44 17.08 -7.88
CA ILE A 183 4.61 17.87 -8.27
C ILE A 183 5.53 17.02 -9.13
N VAL A 184 5.91 17.53 -10.30
CA VAL A 184 6.87 16.92 -11.23
C VAL A 184 7.76 17.99 -11.81
N ASP A 185 9.06 17.88 -11.58
CA ASP A 185 10.09 18.75 -12.19
C ASP A 185 9.69 20.24 -12.23
N GLY A 186 9.33 20.77 -11.05
CA GLY A 186 8.92 22.17 -10.86
C GLY A 186 7.51 22.53 -11.35
N ALA A 187 6.80 21.61 -12.01
CA ALA A 187 5.39 21.74 -12.32
C ALA A 187 4.52 21.29 -11.14
N THR A 188 3.50 22.08 -10.81
CA THR A 188 2.49 21.72 -9.80
C THR A 188 1.14 21.55 -10.48
N ALA A 189 0.65 20.31 -10.55
CA ALA A 189 -0.72 20.02 -10.94
C ALA A 189 -1.64 20.11 -9.73
N SER A 190 -2.60 21.03 -9.75
CA SER A 190 -3.69 21.10 -8.78
C SER A 190 -4.93 20.46 -9.37
N LEU A 191 -5.36 19.33 -8.82
CA LEU A 191 -6.49 18.55 -9.31
C LEU A 191 -7.79 19.02 -8.65
N ALA A 192 -8.89 18.89 -9.39
CA ALA A 192 -10.23 19.05 -8.85
C ALA A 192 -10.68 17.76 -8.11
N PRO A 193 -11.77 17.80 -7.33
CA PRO A 193 -12.40 16.59 -6.80
C PRO A 193 -12.80 15.61 -7.91
N GLU A 194 -12.94 14.33 -7.55
CA GLU A 194 -13.41 13.26 -8.45
C GLU A 194 -12.65 13.14 -9.78
N SER A 195 -11.38 13.53 -9.76
CA SER A 195 -10.49 13.53 -10.91
C SER A 195 -9.57 12.31 -10.88
N ALA A 196 -9.09 11.91 -12.05
CA ALA A 196 -8.12 10.83 -12.21
C ALA A 196 -7.03 11.27 -13.18
N ALA A 197 -5.78 11.01 -12.84
CA ALA A 197 -4.63 11.38 -13.66
C ALA A 197 -3.52 10.34 -13.62
N ILE A 198 -2.69 10.34 -14.65
CA ILE A 198 -1.43 9.60 -14.72
C ILE A 198 -0.31 10.63 -14.78
N VAL A 199 0.70 10.43 -13.96
CA VAL A 199 1.87 11.28 -13.88
C VAL A 199 3.09 10.43 -14.16
N HIS A 200 3.89 10.86 -15.13
CA HIS A 200 5.13 10.19 -15.52
C HIS A 200 6.28 11.18 -15.43
N ASN A 201 7.38 10.75 -14.82
CA ASN A 201 8.60 11.52 -14.72
C ASN A 201 9.79 10.62 -15.05
N ASP A 202 10.51 10.94 -16.12
CA ASP A 202 11.81 10.37 -16.42
C ASP A 202 12.88 11.47 -16.51
N PRO A 203 13.60 11.74 -15.40
CA PRO A 203 14.69 12.72 -15.41
C PRO A 203 15.87 12.31 -16.31
N LYS A 204 16.01 11.02 -16.67
CA LYS A 204 17.13 10.57 -17.51
C LYS A 204 16.92 10.93 -18.98
N SER A 205 15.69 10.82 -19.47
CA SER A 205 15.29 11.23 -20.83
C SER A 205 14.77 12.66 -20.91
N ASP A 206 14.67 13.35 -19.76
CA ASP A 206 14.06 14.67 -19.61
C ASP A 206 12.62 14.71 -20.15
N GLN A 207 11.84 13.68 -19.81
CA GLN A 207 10.46 13.51 -20.23
C GLN A 207 9.52 13.56 -19.03
N HIS A 208 8.74 14.64 -18.95
CA HIS A 208 7.78 14.88 -17.87
C HIS A 208 6.39 15.00 -18.45
N GLU A 209 5.44 14.21 -17.93
CA GLU A 209 4.09 14.15 -18.46
C GLU A 209 3.03 14.10 -17.34
N ILE A 210 1.94 14.83 -17.57
CA ILE A 210 0.74 14.78 -16.73
C ILE A 210 -0.46 14.63 -17.66
N LEU A 211 -1.17 13.52 -17.52
CA LEU A 211 -2.33 13.16 -18.34
C LEU A 211 -3.57 13.05 -17.46
N MET A 212 -4.62 13.78 -17.81
CA MET A 212 -5.93 13.60 -17.17
C MET A 212 -6.67 12.43 -17.80
N LYS A 213 -7.08 11.46 -16.99
CA LYS A 213 -8.05 10.43 -17.41
C LYS A 213 -9.48 10.92 -17.30
N LYS A 214 -9.77 11.66 -16.24
CA LYS A 214 -11.10 12.19 -15.91
C LYS A 214 -10.98 13.45 -15.06
N GLY A 215 -11.90 14.37 -15.24
CA GLY A 215 -12.02 15.57 -14.45
C GLY A 215 -11.10 16.67 -14.95
N SER A 216 -10.40 17.31 -14.03
CA SER A 216 -9.95 18.67 -14.23
C SER A 216 -8.70 18.96 -13.42
N SER A 217 -7.67 19.53 -14.03
CA SER A 217 -6.50 20.03 -13.29
C SER A 217 -5.92 21.32 -13.90
N ASN A 218 -5.32 22.13 -13.04
CA ASN A 218 -4.50 23.28 -13.43
C ASN A 218 -3.03 22.97 -13.16
N ILE A 219 -2.19 23.02 -14.19
CA ILE A 219 -0.76 22.74 -14.11
C ILE A 219 -0.04 24.08 -14.18
N ALA A 220 0.62 24.47 -13.09
CA ALA A 220 1.40 25.68 -13.01
C ALA A 220 2.90 25.36 -13.06
N ARG A 221 3.65 26.01 -13.95
CA ARG A 221 5.11 25.86 -14.07
C ARG A 221 5.70 27.14 -14.65
N ASN A 222 6.76 27.68 -14.06
CA ASN A 222 7.48 28.87 -14.58
C ASN A 222 6.57 30.08 -14.89
N GLY A 223 5.50 30.27 -14.11
CA GLY A 223 4.50 31.33 -14.34
C GLY A 223 3.47 31.03 -15.44
N GLU A 224 3.64 29.97 -16.23
CA GLU A 224 2.63 29.45 -17.14
C GLU A 224 1.61 28.59 -16.36
N THR A 225 0.33 28.69 -16.71
CA THR A 225 -0.72 27.81 -16.21
C THR A 225 -1.49 27.18 -17.36
N VAL A 226 -1.55 25.86 -17.41
CA VAL A 226 -2.30 25.09 -18.40
C VAL A 226 -3.42 24.32 -17.72
N ARG A 227 -4.64 24.47 -18.22
CA ARG A 227 -5.80 23.66 -17.79
C ARG A 227 -5.86 22.38 -18.60
N LEU A 228 -5.95 21.22 -17.94
CA LEU A 228 -6.21 19.93 -18.58
C LEU A 228 -7.56 19.36 -18.17
N SER A 229 -8.32 18.88 -19.14
CA SER A 229 -9.57 18.12 -19.00
C SER A 229 -9.36 16.67 -19.45
N ASP A 230 -10.41 15.84 -19.38
CA ASP A 230 -10.41 14.43 -19.78
C ASP A 230 -9.57 14.17 -21.04
N TRP A 231 -8.65 13.22 -20.95
CA TRP A 231 -7.75 12.78 -22.02
C TRP A 231 -6.84 13.86 -22.58
N GLU A 232 -6.66 14.99 -21.91
CA GLU A 232 -5.64 15.96 -22.27
C GLU A 232 -4.36 15.72 -21.44
N LYS A 233 -3.22 15.87 -22.11
CA LYS A 233 -1.89 15.69 -21.55
C LYS A 233 -1.09 16.98 -21.67
N VAL A 234 -0.29 17.31 -20.67
CA VAL A 234 0.88 18.16 -20.85
C VAL A 234 2.15 17.33 -20.87
N SER A 235 3.08 17.70 -21.73
CA SER A 235 4.44 17.19 -21.75
C SER A 235 5.43 18.35 -21.76
N PHE A 236 6.56 18.21 -21.07
CA PHE A 236 7.58 19.23 -21.02
C PHE A 236 8.96 18.64 -20.71
N GLN A 237 9.98 19.45 -20.97
CA GLN A 237 11.39 19.21 -20.65
C GLN A 237 11.84 20.22 -19.60
N ALA A 238 12.85 19.88 -18.80
CA ALA A 238 13.28 20.68 -17.65
C ALA A 238 13.61 22.13 -18.02
N GLN A 239 14.34 22.33 -19.12
CA GLN A 239 14.76 23.66 -19.56
C GLN A 239 13.75 24.38 -20.47
N SER A 240 12.66 23.71 -20.88
CA SER A 240 11.62 24.36 -21.69
C SER A 240 10.83 25.33 -20.83
N PRO A 241 10.64 26.60 -21.24
CA PRO A 241 9.78 27.53 -20.53
C PRO A 241 8.28 27.24 -20.74
N ARG A 242 7.93 26.38 -21.71
CA ARG A 242 6.55 26.06 -22.07
C ARG A 242 6.21 24.59 -21.88
N MET A 243 4.94 24.34 -21.61
CA MET A 243 4.34 23.01 -21.59
C MET A 243 3.56 22.74 -22.89
N ALA A 244 3.87 21.62 -23.55
CA ALA A 244 3.15 21.19 -24.74
C ALA A 244 1.88 20.45 -24.35
N LYS A 245 0.71 21.01 -24.70
CA LYS A 245 -0.59 20.40 -24.46
C LYS A 245 -1.06 19.61 -25.68
N VAL A 246 -1.47 18.37 -25.48
CA VAL A 246 -2.03 17.50 -26.53
C VAL A 246 -3.31 16.81 -26.03
N LYS A 247 -4.21 16.49 -26.96
CA LYS A 247 -5.34 15.61 -26.70
C LYS A 247 -4.91 14.18 -27.02
N GLU A 248 -4.91 13.31 -26.02
CA GLU A 248 -4.68 11.88 -26.18
C GLU A 248 -5.95 11.15 -26.61
N ILE A 249 -5.74 9.99 -27.23
CA ILE A 249 -6.81 9.08 -27.62
C ILE A 249 -7.30 8.38 -26.35
N GLY A 250 -8.60 8.51 -26.06
CA GLY A 250 -9.24 7.76 -24.97
C GLY A 250 -9.16 6.24 -25.19
N PRO A 251 -9.37 5.43 -24.14
CA PRO A 251 -9.23 3.99 -24.26
C PRO A 251 -10.48 3.34 -24.88
N PRO A 252 -10.36 2.14 -25.45
CA PRO A 252 -11.52 1.29 -25.70
C PRO A 252 -12.21 0.91 -24.38
N THR A 253 -13.54 0.74 -24.40
CA THR A 253 -14.29 0.26 -23.23
C THR A 253 -14.40 -1.26 -23.26
N PRO A 254 -13.94 -1.97 -22.21
CA PRO A 254 -14.15 -3.42 -22.04
C PRO A 254 -15.64 -3.79 -22.02
N ILE A 255 -16.06 -4.78 -22.82
CA ILE A 255 -17.46 -5.24 -22.92
C ILE A 255 -17.60 -6.66 -22.34
N SER A 256 -16.84 -7.63 -22.86
CA SER A 256 -16.85 -9.03 -22.40
C SER A 256 -15.42 -9.54 -22.16
N PRO A 257 -15.16 -10.32 -21.10
CA PRO A 257 -16.04 -10.57 -19.96
C PRO A 257 -16.37 -9.28 -19.20
N ALA A 258 -17.65 -9.10 -18.83
CA ALA A 258 -18.08 -7.93 -18.07
C ALA A 258 -17.37 -7.88 -16.71
N ASN A 259 -17.28 -6.68 -16.12
CA ASN A 259 -16.63 -6.54 -14.82
C ASN A 259 -17.34 -7.40 -13.76
N MET A 260 -16.55 -8.15 -13.00
CA MET A 260 -16.94 -9.15 -12.00
C MET A 260 -17.73 -10.36 -12.56
N MET A 261 -17.67 -10.65 -13.86
CA MET A 261 -18.42 -11.76 -14.46
C MET A 261 -17.90 -13.14 -13.99
N PRO A 262 -18.77 -14.05 -13.52
CA PRO A 262 -18.44 -15.46 -13.35
C PRO A 262 -18.62 -16.23 -14.67
N ILE A 263 -17.61 -17.00 -15.07
CA ILE A 263 -17.63 -17.87 -16.24
C ILE A 263 -17.61 -19.32 -15.77
N PHE A 264 -18.70 -20.04 -16.00
CA PHE A 264 -18.81 -21.43 -15.58
C PHE A 264 -18.34 -22.40 -16.67
N ILE A 265 -17.30 -23.19 -16.41
CA ILE A 265 -16.79 -24.22 -17.33
C ILE A 265 -17.13 -25.62 -16.86
N SER A 266 -17.29 -26.58 -17.78
CA SER A 266 -17.52 -27.99 -17.45
C SER A 266 -16.61 -28.82 -18.33
N GLY A 267 -15.75 -29.64 -17.72
CA GLY A 267 -14.72 -30.38 -18.44
C GLY A 267 -13.52 -29.49 -18.81
N GLU A 268 -13.06 -29.60 -20.05
CA GLU A 268 -11.85 -28.91 -20.52
C GLU A 268 -11.99 -27.37 -20.53
N PRO A 269 -10.88 -26.62 -20.34
CA PRO A 269 -10.88 -25.16 -20.45
C PRO A 269 -11.41 -24.70 -21.80
N LYS A 270 -12.50 -23.92 -21.80
CA LYS A 270 -13.07 -23.34 -23.01
C LYS A 270 -12.38 -22.01 -23.34
N PRO A 271 -12.30 -21.63 -24.64
CA PRO A 271 -11.90 -20.28 -25.01
C PRO A 271 -12.80 -19.26 -24.33
N VAL A 272 -12.19 -18.20 -23.79
CA VAL A 272 -12.91 -17.03 -23.28
C VAL A 272 -12.90 -15.96 -24.36
N GLU A 273 -14.07 -15.46 -24.72
CA GLU A 273 -14.24 -14.37 -25.66
C GLU A 273 -14.04 -13.03 -24.94
N PHE A 274 -13.09 -12.25 -25.46
CA PHE A 274 -12.86 -10.87 -25.06
C PHE A 274 -13.39 -9.94 -26.14
N SER A 275 -14.12 -8.90 -25.76
CA SER A 275 -14.62 -7.88 -26.69
C SER A 275 -14.68 -6.50 -26.05
N TRP A 276 -14.53 -5.45 -26.86
CA TRP A 276 -14.48 -4.06 -26.41
C TRP A 276 -15.01 -3.12 -27.50
N THR A 277 -15.19 -1.84 -27.14
CA THR A 277 -15.68 -0.83 -28.10
C THR A 277 -14.70 -0.62 -29.26
N PRO A 278 -15.13 -0.72 -30.52
CA PRO A 278 -14.32 -0.35 -31.67
C PRO A 278 -13.95 1.14 -31.65
N MET A 279 -12.76 1.48 -32.15
CA MET A 279 -12.19 2.83 -32.12
C MET A 279 -11.94 3.28 -33.56
N THR A 280 -12.47 4.44 -33.95
CA THR A 280 -12.52 4.90 -35.35
C THR A 280 -11.15 4.95 -36.04
N ASN A 281 -10.07 5.21 -35.31
CA ASN A 281 -8.71 5.35 -35.85
C ASN A 281 -7.75 4.24 -35.40
N ALA A 282 -8.27 3.14 -34.86
CA ALA A 282 -7.42 2.03 -34.43
C ALA A 282 -7.00 1.15 -35.61
N ALA A 283 -5.70 0.97 -35.78
CA ALA A 283 -5.11 -0.07 -36.63
C ALA A 283 -5.13 -1.45 -35.94
N GLY A 284 -5.30 -1.47 -34.63
CA GLY A 284 -5.53 -2.69 -33.85
C GLY A 284 -5.56 -2.40 -32.35
N TYR A 285 -5.48 -3.46 -31.56
CA TYR A 285 -5.63 -3.44 -30.13
C TYR A 285 -4.61 -4.30 -29.43
N ARG A 286 -4.26 -3.96 -28.20
CA ARG A 286 -3.42 -4.77 -27.32
C ARG A 286 -4.25 -5.23 -26.13
N LEU A 287 -4.51 -6.53 -26.05
CA LEU A 287 -5.18 -7.16 -24.92
C LEU A 287 -4.14 -7.60 -23.89
N ARG A 288 -4.33 -7.21 -22.63
CA ARG A 288 -3.58 -7.74 -21.49
C ARG A 288 -4.50 -8.47 -20.52
N VAL A 289 -4.09 -9.66 -20.08
CA VAL A 289 -4.77 -10.47 -19.05
C VAL A 289 -3.77 -10.90 -18.00
N SER A 290 -4.11 -10.74 -16.72
CA SER A 290 -3.25 -10.99 -15.57
C SER A 290 -4.04 -11.63 -14.43
N ARG A 291 -3.37 -12.39 -13.56
CA ARG A 291 -3.95 -12.82 -12.27
C ARG A 291 -3.83 -11.76 -11.18
N ASN A 292 -2.98 -10.75 -11.42
CA ASN A 292 -2.74 -9.63 -10.53
C ASN A 292 -3.43 -8.36 -11.07
N PRO A 293 -4.23 -7.62 -10.26
CA PRO A 293 -4.92 -6.39 -10.69
C PRO A 293 -4.00 -5.26 -11.12
N TYR A 294 -2.73 -5.31 -10.73
CA TYR A 294 -1.71 -4.32 -11.05
C TYR A 294 -0.89 -4.70 -12.29
N PHE A 295 -1.11 -5.90 -12.86
CA PHE A 295 -0.45 -6.38 -14.08
C PHE A 295 1.08 -6.52 -13.97
N SER A 296 1.61 -6.70 -12.75
CA SER A 296 3.04 -7.02 -12.51
C SER A 296 3.45 -8.36 -13.15
N SER A 297 2.54 -9.34 -13.22
CA SER A 297 2.75 -10.61 -13.93
C SER A 297 1.62 -10.89 -14.93
N THR A 298 1.85 -10.53 -16.20
CA THR A 298 0.86 -10.69 -17.28
C THR A 298 0.91 -12.11 -17.88
N ILE A 299 -0.27 -12.73 -18.04
CA ILE A 299 -0.45 -14.08 -18.60
C ILE A 299 -0.67 -14.03 -20.11
N VAL A 300 -1.39 -13.01 -20.57
CA VAL A 300 -1.64 -12.76 -21.99
C VAL A 300 -1.27 -11.32 -22.27
N ASP A 301 -0.39 -11.10 -23.24
CA ASP A 301 -0.11 -9.80 -23.83
C ASP A 301 -0.08 -9.98 -25.35
N ARG A 302 -1.14 -9.54 -26.04
CA ARG A 302 -1.34 -9.85 -27.45
C ARG A 302 -1.89 -8.65 -28.22
N LYS A 303 -1.28 -8.35 -29.37
CA LYS A 303 -1.86 -7.46 -30.37
C LYS A 303 -2.85 -8.20 -31.29
N VAL A 304 -4.01 -7.61 -31.51
CA VAL A 304 -5.09 -8.17 -32.34
C VAL A 304 -5.66 -7.09 -33.28
N PRO A 305 -6.08 -7.45 -34.50
CA PRO A 305 -6.56 -6.46 -35.48
C PRO A 305 -8.03 -6.07 -35.27
N THR A 306 -8.81 -6.91 -34.57
CA THR A 306 -10.25 -6.74 -34.36
C THR A 306 -10.58 -6.33 -32.94
N ALA A 307 -11.78 -5.80 -32.71
CA ALA A 307 -12.25 -5.37 -31.39
C ALA A 307 -12.73 -6.53 -30.50
N ASP A 308 -12.37 -7.76 -30.87
CA ASP A 308 -12.69 -8.99 -30.18
C ASP A 308 -11.59 -10.05 -30.44
N VAL A 309 -11.44 -10.97 -29.49
CA VAL A 309 -10.52 -12.12 -29.61
C VAL A 309 -10.92 -13.25 -28.65
N ASN A 310 -10.77 -14.49 -29.11
CA ASN A 310 -10.86 -15.67 -28.25
C ASN A 310 -9.49 -16.06 -27.68
N VAL A 311 -9.43 -16.25 -26.36
CA VAL A 311 -8.22 -16.67 -25.64
C VAL A 311 -8.44 -18.04 -25.02
N THR A 312 -7.56 -18.98 -25.35
CA THR A 312 -7.52 -20.33 -24.79
C THR A 312 -6.48 -20.43 -23.67
N GLY A 313 -6.52 -21.51 -22.89
CA GLY A 313 -5.50 -21.79 -21.87
C GLY A 313 -5.68 -21.04 -20.55
N LEU A 314 -6.81 -20.35 -20.36
CA LEU A 314 -7.17 -19.76 -19.08
C LEU A 314 -7.75 -20.84 -18.16
N GLY A 315 -6.98 -21.25 -17.16
CA GLY A 315 -7.43 -22.17 -16.11
C GLY A 315 -8.41 -21.52 -15.14
N GLU A 316 -8.87 -22.26 -14.15
CA GLU A 316 -9.74 -21.74 -13.09
C GLU A 316 -9.10 -20.58 -12.30
N GLY A 317 -9.96 -19.76 -11.68
CA GLY A 317 -9.57 -18.66 -10.80
C GLY A 317 -9.90 -17.27 -11.35
N ALA A 318 -9.44 -16.26 -10.63
CA ALA A 318 -9.69 -14.85 -10.93
C ALA A 318 -8.67 -14.29 -11.94
N TYR A 319 -9.16 -13.44 -12.84
CA TYR A 319 -8.37 -12.74 -13.84
C TYR A 319 -8.79 -11.28 -13.92
N TYR A 320 -7.82 -10.43 -14.24
CA TYR A 320 -7.98 -9.02 -14.55
C TYR A 320 -7.57 -8.83 -16.00
N TRP A 321 -8.29 -7.99 -16.72
CA TRP A 321 -7.99 -7.68 -18.10
C TRP A 321 -8.24 -6.23 -18.44
N MET A 322 -7.49 -5.74 -19.42
CA MET A 322 -7.60 -4.38 -19.95
C MET A 322 -7.15 -4.38 -21.41
N VAL A 323 -7.51 -3.31 -22.12
CA VAL A 323 -7.22 -3.16 -23.54
C VAL A 323 -6.74 -1.75 -23.85
N GLN A 324 -5.85 -1.64 -24.84
CA GLN A 324 -5.47 -0.40 -25.49
C GLN A 324 -5.73 -0.50 -26.98
N SER A 325 -6.02 0.61 -27.64
CA SER A 325 -5.96 0.71 -29.09
C SER A 325 -4.60 1.24 -29.52
N TYR A 326 -4.20 1.00 -30.77
CA TYR A 326 -3.08 1.70 -31.39
C TYR A 326 -3.44 2.09 -32.82
N ASP A 327 -2.89 3.21 -33.29
CA ASP A 327 -3.09 3.70 -34.67
C ASP A 327 -2.01 3.16 -35.63
N VAL A 328 -2.04 3.64 -36.88
CA VAL A 328 -1.11 3.23 -37.94
C VAL A 328 0.35 3.62 -37.66
N ASP A 329 0.56 4.64 -36.84
CA ASP A 329 1.89 5.08 -36.38
C ASP A 329 2.31 4.32 -35.12
N ASN A 330 1.54 3.29 -34.73
CA ASN A 330 1.72 2.48 -33.54
C ASN A 330 1.68 3.32 -32.24
N LYS A 331 1.02 4.47 -32.26
CA LYS A 331 0.74 5.25 -31.06
C LYS A 331 -0.37 4.56 -30.27
N GLU A 332 -0.07 4.14 -29.05
CA GLU A 332 -1.03 3.50 -28.17
C GLU A 332 -1.94 4.53 -27.49
N SER A 333 -3.22 4.17 -27.32
CA SER A 333 -4.11 4.88 -26.40
C SER A 333 -3.68 4.64 -24.96
N VAL A 334 -4.24 5.44 -24.07
CA VAL A 334 -4.28 5.12 -22.63
C VAL A 334 -4.88 3.73 -22.39
N GLU A 335 -4.53 3.14 -21.25
CA GLU A 335 -5.11 1.89 -20.77
C GLU A 335 -6.60 2.07 -20.44
N SER A 336 -7.41 1.09 -20.80
CA SER A 336 -8.80 1.02 -20.36
C SER A 336 -8.93 0.87 -18.85
N GLU A 337 -10.15 1.02 -18.35
CA GLU A 337 -10.49 0.47 -17.04
C GLU A 337 -10.21 -1.03 -17.01
N LYS A 338 -9.91 -1.54 -15.80
CA LYS A 338 -9.57 -2.94 -15.57
C LYS A 338 -10.83 -3.70 -15.20
N ASN A 339 -11.23 -4.66 -16.03
CA ASN A 339 -12.31 -5.57 -15.69
C ASN A 339 -11.75 -6.81 -14.99
N ARG A 340 -12.51 -7.33 -14.03
CA ARG A 340 -12.23 -8.62 -13.39
C ARG A 340 -13.24 -9.67 -13.85
N PHE A 341 -12.83 -10.92 -14.02
CA PHE A 341 -13.74 -12.04 -14.17
C PHE A 341 -13.19 -13.27 -13.44
N THR A 342 -14.02 -14.28 -13.21
CA THR A 342 -13.59 -15.51 -12.52
C THR A 342 -14.04 -16.73 -13.32
N ILE A 343 -13.12 -17.64 -13.63
CA ILE A 343 -13.44 -18.93 -14.23
C ILE A 343 -13.71 -19.92 -13.11
N ILE A 344 -14.93 -20.47 -13.11
CA ILE A 344 -15.47 -21.37 -12.10
C ILE A 344 -15.79 -22.71 -12.78
N PRO A 345 -15.09 -23.80 -12.49
CA PRO A 345 -15.56 -25.11 -12.92
C PRO A 345 -16.87 -25.50 -12.22
N LYS A 346 -17.78 -26.11 -12.99
CA LYS A 346 -19.01 -26.71 -12.44
C LYS A 346 -18.66 -28.03 -11.77
N GLY A 347 -18.30 -27.99 -10.49
CA GLY A 347 -18.29 -29.15 -9.61
C GLY A 347 -19.70 -29.59 -9.22
N LYS A 348 -19.88 -30.88 -8.93
CA LYS A 348 -21.13 -31.41 -8.34
C LYS A 348 -21.26 -31.15 -6.83
N ASP A 349 -20.20 -30.69 -6.18
CA ASP A 349 -20.18 -30.42 -4.74
C ASP A 349 -19.46 -29.09 -4.48
N THR A 350 -20.14 -28.17 -3.78
CA THR A 350 -19.52 -26.96 -3.22
C THR A 350 -18.56 -27.38 -2.10
N VAL A 351 -17.27 -27.49 -2.41
CA VAL A 351 -16.25 -27.72 -1.38
C VAL A 351 -16.11 -26.46 -0.54
N ALA A 352 -16.32 -26.57 0.78
CA ALA A 352 -16.13 -25.46 1.71
C ALA A 352 -14.70 -24.91 1.60
N ILE A 353 -14.56 -23.59 1.50
CA ILE A 353 -13.27 -22.89 1.42
C ILE A 353 -12.73 -22.58 2.81
N ASN A 354 -11.42 -22.70 3.01
CA ASN A 354 -10.78 -22.26 4.25
C ASN A 354 -10.70 -20.73 4.32
N LEU A 355 -11.05 -20.17 5.47
CA LEU A 355 -10.90 -18.75 5.79
C LEU A 355 -10.40 -18.64 7.23
N ASP A 356 -9.13 -18.38 7.40
CA ASP A 356 -8.52 -18.19 8.71
C ASP A 356 -8.27 -16.69 8.91
N LEU A 357 -8.92 -16.09 9.91
CA LEU A 357 -8.82 -14.66 10.19
C LEU A 357 -7.95 -14.40 11.41
N ASP A 358 -7.04 -13.43 11.28
CA ASP A 358 -6.30 -12.93 12.42
C ASP A 358 -7.20 -12.00 13.28
N PRO A 359 -6.78 -11.68 14.52
CA PRO A 359 -7.47 -10.69 15.32
C PRO A 359 -7.52 -9.33 14.60
N PHE A 360 -8.73 -8.80 14.43
CA PHE A 360 -8.93 -7.46 13.86
C PHE A 360 -8.25 -6.39 14.72
N ILE A 361 -7.49 -5.51 14.06
CA ILE A 361 -6.80 -4.39 14.69
C ILE A 361 -7.54 -3.11 14.31
N GLN A 362 -7.84 -2.26 15.29
CA GLN A 362 -8.52 -0.98 15.06
C GLN A 362 -7.51 0.16 14.96
N HIS A 363 -7.61 0.93 13.88
CA HIS A 363 -6.86 2.15 13.62
C HIS A 363 -7.84 3.33 13.53
N GLY A 364 -8.15 3.96 14.67
CA GLY A 364 -9.20 4.99 14.74
C GLY A 364 -10.55 4.43 14.31
N HIS A 365 -11.09 4.90 13.17
CA HIS A 365 -12.37 4.45 12.62
C HIS A 365 -12.22 3.35 11.54
N VAL A 366 -11.02 2.83 11.33
CA VAL A 366 -10.72 1.80 10.32
C VAL A 366 -10.36 0.49 11.01
N ILE A 367 -10.77 -0.63 10.42
CA ILE A 367 -10.38 -1.98 10.87
C ILE A 367 -9.43 -2.60 9.86
N GLU A 368 -8.29 -3.06 10.36
CA GLU A 368 -7.36 -3.94 9.67
C GLU A 368 -7.87 -5.38 9.74
N VAL A 369 -8.02 -6.00 8.58
CA VAL A 369 -8.49 -7.37 8.38
C VAL A 369 -7.41 -8.13 7.63
N THR A 370 -6.69 -8.99 8.35
CA THR A 370 -5.73 -9.94 7.77
C THR A 370 -6.21 -11.36 7.94
N GLY A 371 -5.75 -12.22 7.04
CA GLY A 371 -6.08 -13.63 7.12
C GLY A 371 -5.46 -14.43 5.98
N LYS A 372 -5.79 -15.71 5.96
CA LYS A 372 -5.35 -16.65 4.96
C LYS A 372 -6.53 -17.45 4.41
N THR A 373 -6.51 -17.67 3.12
CA THR A 373 -7.52 -18.45 2.40
C THR A 373 -6.85 -19.28 1.30
N GLU A 374 -7.62 -19.85 0.38
CA GLU A 374 -7.08 -20.55 -0.78
C GLU A 374 -6.49 -19.57 -1.80
N ALA A 375 -5.39 -19.96 -2.45
CA ALA A 375 -4.79 -19.16 -3.51
C ALA A 375 -5.78 -18.95 -4.67
N GLY A 376 -5.96 -17.70 -5.09
CA GLY A 376 -6.91 -17.35 -6.16
C GLY A 376 -8.38 -17.33 -5.74
N ALA A 377 -8.68 -17.53 -4.46
CA ALA A 377 -10.00 -17.25 -3.90
C ALA A 377 -10.36 -15.76 -4.06
N ARG A 378 -11.64 -15.45 -3.91
CA ARG A 378 -12.13 -14.09 -3.76
C ARG A 378 -12.45 -13.84 -2.29
N VAL A 379 -11.96 -12.74 -1.73
CA VAL A 379 -12.33 -12.30 -0.37
C VAL A 379 -13.10 -10.99 -0.47
N MET A 380 -14.20 -10.90 0.27
CA MET A 380 -14.99 -9.68 0.43
C MET A 380 -15.06 -9.32 1.91
N VAL A 381 -14.78 -8.06 2.25
CA VAL A 381 -14.96 -7.50 3.59
C VAL A 381 -16.08 -6.46 3.52
N ASN A 382 -17.17 -6.68 4.25
CA ASN A 382 -18.39 -5.87 4.19
C ASN A 382 -18.90 -5.66 2.75
N GLY A 383 -18.82 -6.71 1.93
CA GLY A 383 -19.22 -6.69 0.52
C GLY A 383 -18.24 -5.97 -0.42
N ARG A 384 -17.12 -5.44 0.10
CA ARG A 384 -16.04 -4.86 -0.71
C ARG A 384 -14.96 -5.88 -0.96
N GLU A 385 -14.57 -6.02 -2.21
CA GLU A 385 -13.53 -6.96 -2.61
C GLU A 385 -12.17 -6.55 -2.05
N VAL A 386 -11.46 -7.51 -1.46
CA VAL A 386 -10.07 -7.36 -1.06
C VAL A 386 -9.24 -7.34 -2.35
N PRO A 387 -8.49 -6.26 -2.61
CA PRO A 387 -7.88 -6.04 -3.92
C PRO A 387 -6.74 -7.02 -4.20
N MET A 388 -6.09 -7.56 -3.16
CA MET A 388 -4.92 -8.42 -3.33
C MET A 388 -4.97 -9.61 -2.39
N ILE A 389 -4.84 -10.80 -2.97
CA ILE A 389 -4.63 -12.07 -2.28
C ILE A 389 -3.35 -12.62 -2.90
N THR A 390 -2.34 -12.84 -2.06
CA THR A 390 -1.04 -13.34 -2.51
C THR A 390 -1.14 -14.78 -3.02
N ASN A 391 -0.12 -15.25 -3.72
CA ASN A 391 -0.10 -16.62 -4.27
C ASN A 391 -0.15 -17.71 -3.20
N ASP A 392 0.19 -17.40 -1.95
CA ASP A 392 0.05 -18.32 -0.82
C ASP A 392 -1.32 -18.21 -0.13
N GLY A 393 -2.23 -17.36 -0.62
CA GLY A 393 -3.59 -17.17 -0.11
C GLY A 393 -3.71 -16.17 1.04
N SER A 394 -2.62 -15.50 1.41
CA SER A 394 -2.65 -14.45 2.43
C SER A 394 -3.29 -13.18 1.88
N PHE A 395 -4.01 -12.45 2.72
CA PHE A 395 -4.61 -11.19 2.33
C PHE A 395 -4.59 -10.18 3.46
N HIS A 396 -4.60 -8.91 3.07
CA HIS A 396 -4.61 -7.78 3.97
C HIS A 396 -5.59 -6.75 3.42
N TYR A 397 -6.49 -6.27 4.27
CA TYR A 397 -7.48 -5.27 3.89
C TYR A 397 -7.75 -4.27 5.02
N PHE A 398 -7.87 -2.99 4.66
CA PHE A 398 -8.39 -1.96 5.55
C PHE A 398 -9.82 -1.61 5.16
N THR A 399 -10.73 -1.60 6.13
CA THR A 399 -12.10 -1.15 5.88
C THR A 399 -12.13 0.34 5.54
N PRO A 400 -13.13 0.82 4.78
CA PRO A 400 -13.48 2.24 4.83
C PRO A 400 -13.73 2.70 6.26
N SER A 401 -13.66 4.00 6.50
CA SER A 401 -14.01 4.60 7.80
C SER A 401 -15.42 4.16 8.23
N LEU A 402 -15.51 3.64 9.45
CA LEU A 402 -16.73 3.13 10.08
C LEU A 402 -17.29 4.18 11.06
N PRO A 403 -18.61 4.23 11.25
CA PRO A 403 -19.21 5.11 12.24
C PRO A 403 -18.82 4.67 13.68
N PRO A 404 -18.76 5.61 14.65
CA PRO A 404 -18.57 5.27 16.06
C PRO A 404 -19.66 4.32 16.58
N GLY A 405 -19.28 3.44 17.52
CA GLY A 405 -20.17 2.45 18.11
C GLY A 405 -19.99 1.05 17.52
N GLU A 406 -21.01 0.20 17.70
CA GLU A 406 -20.93 -1.20 17.30
C GLU A 406 -21.02 -1.36 15.78
N SER A 407 -20.05 -2.05 15.20
CA SER A 407 -20.04 -2.44 13.79
C SER A 407 -19.84 -3.95 13.66
N VAL A 408 -20.41 -4.56 12.62
CA VAL A 408 -20.16 -5.97 12.28
C VAL A 408 -19.32 -6.01 11.03
N ILE A 409 -18.16 -6.64 11.12
CA ILE A 409 -17.29 -6.91 9.98
C ILE A 409 -17.62 -8.31 9.48
N THR A 410 -18.10 -8.39 8.24
CA THR A 410 -18.39 -9.64 7.53
C THR A 410 -17.29 -9.91 6.53
N VAL A 411 -16.57 -11.01 6.70
CA VAL A 411 -15.55 -11.48 5.75
C VAL A 411 -16.07 -12.72 5.05
N THR A 412 -16.16 -12.68 3.72
CA THR A 412 -16.62 -13.78 2.90
C THR A 412 -15.51 -14.20 1.94
N ALA A 413 -15.04 -15.43 2.06
CA ALA A 413 -14.18 -16.07 1.08
C ALA A 413 -15.02 -16.93 0.12
N GLN A 414 -14.67 -16.91 -1.15
CA GLN A 414 -15.30 -17.73 -2.19
C GLN A 414 -14.21 -18.36 -3.08
N ASN A 415 -14.17 -19.69 -3.17
CA ASN A 415 -13.23 -20.37 -4.09
C ASN A 415 -13.77 -20.37 -5.53
N SER A 416 -12.90 -20.79 -6.47
CA SER A 416 -13.27 -20.97 -7.88
C SER A 416 -14.35 -22.02 -8.08
N GLN A 417 -14.67 -22.89 -7.12
CA GLN A 417 -15.71 -23.93 -7.24
C GLN A 417 -17.10 -23.44 -6.76
N GLY A 418 -17.21 -22.18 -6.32
CA GLY A 418 -18.43 -21.64 -5.73
C GLY A 418 -18.65 -22.03 -4.26
N GLY A 419 -17.68 -22.67 -3.61
CA GLY A 419 -17.62 -22.82 -2.16
C GLY A 419 -17.47 -21.47 -1.49
N VAL A 420 -18.25 -21.23 -0.43
CA VAL A 420 -18.28 -19.97 0.31
C VAL A 420 -18.04 -20.24 1.79
N ASN A 421 -17.23 -19.41 2.42
CA ASN A 421 -17.06 -19.37 3.86
C ASN A 421 -17.21 -17.91 4.32
N THR A 422 -18.17 -17.66 5.20
CA THR A 422 -18.44 -16.32 5.73
C THR A 422 -18.24 -16.33 7.23
N GLN A 423 -17.42 -15.41 7.71
CA GLN A 423 -17.22 -15.15 9.13
C GLN A 423 -17.63 -13.72 9.46
N GLN A 424 -18.27 -13.55 10.62
CA GLN A 424 -18.70 -12.25 11.11
C GLN A 424 -18.08 -12.01 12.48
N LYS A 425 -17.53 -10.82 12.69
CA LYS A 425 -17.02 -10.38 13.98
C LYS A 425 -17.56 -9.01 14.32
N LYS A 426 -18.02 -8.87 15.56
CA LYS A 426 -18.44 -7.57 16.11
C LYS A 426 -17.21 -6.80 16.56
N VAL A 427 -17.14 -5.52 16.21
CA VAL A 427 -16.12 -4.58 16.65
C VAL A 427 -16.82 -3.35 17.24
N VAL A 428 -16.15 -2.64 18.14
CA VAL A 428 -16.66 -1.41 18.74
C VAL A 428 -15.69 -0.31 18.36
N ILE A 429 -16.14 0.61 17.51
CA ILE A 429 -15.36 1.78 17.10
C ILE A 429 -15.46 2.83 18.21
N GLN A 430 -14.30 3.24 18.71
CA GLN A 430 -14.15 4.20 19.81
C GLN A 430 -14.00 5.62 19.30
#